data_AF-A0A349HTY8-F1
#
_entry.id   AF-A0A349HTY8-F1
#
_cell.length_a   1.000
_cell.length_b   1.000
_cell.length_c   1.000
_cell.angle_alpha   90.00
_cell.angle_beta   90.00
_cell.angle_gamma   90.00
#
_symmetry.space_group_name_H-M   'P 1'
#
loop_
_entity.id
_entity.type
_entity.pdbx_description
1 polymer ?
#
loop_
_entity_poly.entity_id
_entity_poly.type
_entity_poly.pdbx_seq_one_letter_code
_entity_poly.pdbx_strand_id
1 'polypeptide(L)'
;VVAVFVSFPNEIAMAVYNNRQVGLMIKLISYVCPFMYLNMVISSMLNALGEQVSSFVVNIIESVLKIFIIYVFVPVYGFNAYLFALFITTILNTILYLFRLLQISSIVFDISDWIFKPLVAAVIAGILSRYSYFLFVQNSRHIISLISSICILFLLYLMGLIAFKSVRLESINDLKKYVLK
;
A
#
# COMPACT_ATOMS: atom_id res chain seq x y z
N VAL A 1 4.95 -1.83 -3.05
CA VAL A 1 4.92 -0.34 -2.96
C VAL A 1 5.32 0.13 -1.57
N VAL A 2 4.53 -0.14 -0.52
CA VAL A 2 4.83 0.31 0.85
C VAL A 2 6.20 -0.13 1.34
N ALA A 3 6.55 -1.40 1.17
CA ALA A 3 7.86 -1.93 1.58
C ALA A 3 9.03 -1.17 0.93
N VAL A 4 8.89 -0.74 -0.33
CA VAL A 4 9.93 0.00 -1.06
C VAL A 4 10.11 1.40 -0.47
N PHE A 5 9.02 2.16 -0.37
CA PHE A 5 9.07 3.54 0.10
C PHE A 5 9.35 3.68 1.60
N VAL A 6 9.01 2.67 2.41
CA VAL A 6 9.39 2.65 3.84
C VAL A 6 10.87 2.27 4.02
N SER A 7 11.42 1.40 3.16
CA SER A 7 12.79 0.94 3.26
C SER A 7 13.81 1.94 2.70
N PHE A 8 13.46 2.66 1.63
CA PHE A 8 14.36 3.59 0.92
C PHE A 8 13.78 5.01 0.70
N PRO A 9 13.20 5.68 1.71
CA PRO A 9 12.50 6.95 1.51
C PRO A 9 13.44 8.09 1.09
N ASN A 10 14.59 8.23 1.73
CA ASN A 10 15.51 9.34 1.50
C ASN A 10 16.28 9.18 0.19
N GLU A 11 16.58 7.94 -0.13
CA GLU A 11 17.38 7.57 -1.27
C GLU A 11 16.58 7.75 -2.56
N ILE A 12 15.29 7.38 -2.55
CA ILE A 12 14.35 7.70 -3.62
C ILE A 12 14.16 9.22 -3.74
N ALA A 13 14.00 9.91 -2.60
CA ALA A 13 13.82 11.36 -2.60
C ALA A 13 15.04 12.12 -3.17
N MET A 14 16.26 11.71 -2.83
CA MET A 14 17.47 12.29 -3.40
C MET A 14 17.63 11.95 -4.89
N ALA A 15 17.30 10.72 -5.30
CA ALA A 15 17.42 10.31 -6.70
C ALA A 15 16.46 11.07 -7.65
N VAL A 16 15.23 11.37 -7.20
CA VAL A 16 14.19 11.98 -8.05
C VAL A 16 14.09 13.49 -7.84
N TYR A 17 14.08 13.94 -6.58
CA TYR A 17 13.80 15.35 -6.23
C TYR A 17 15.03 16.11 -5.76
N ASN A 18 16.18 15.42 -5.59
CA ASN A 18 17.42 15.99 -5.05
C ASN A 18 17.21 16.71 -3.70
N ASN A 19 16.19 16.31 -2.93
CA ASN A 19 15.83 16.91 -1.66
C ASN A 19 15.46 15.84 -0.63
N ARG A 20 16.22 15.79 0.45
CA ARG A 20 16.05 14.78 1.51
C ARG A 20 14.81 15.01 2.38
N GLN A 21 14.29 16.24 2.48
CA GLN A 21 13.07 16.53 3.23
C GLN A 21 11.84 15.81 2.64
N VAL A 22 11.82 15.64 1.32
CA VAL A 22 10.75 14.91 0.62
C VAL A 22 10.72 13.43 1.05
N GLY A 23 11.86 12.87 1.46
CA GLY A 23 11.93 11.49 1.94
C GLY A 23 11.04 11.22 3.15
N LEU A 24 11.01 12.15 4.12
CA LEU A 24 10.11 12.04 5.27
C LEU A 24 8.64 12.08 4.85
N MET A 25 8.28 12.96 3.91
CA MET A 25 6.91 13.05 3.39
C MET A 25 6.49 11.77 2.67
N ILE A 26 7.36 11.23 1.80
CA ILE A 26 7.13 9.96 1.10
C ILE A 26 6.90 8.84 2.12
N LYS A 27 7.75 8.76 3.15
CA LYS A 27 7.63 7.72 4.19
C LYS A 27 6.29 7.81 4.92
N LEU A 28 5.86 9.01 5.30
CA LEU A 28 4.60 9.23 6.01
C LEU A 28 3.40 8.82 5.16
N ILE A 29 3.34 9.26 3.90
CA ILE A 29 2.23 8.93 2.98
C ILE A 29 2.19 7.43 2.67
N SER A 30 3.35 6.77 2.63
CA SER A 30 3.46 5.34 2.31
C SER A 30 2.68 4.43 3.27
N TYR A 31 2.51 4.82 4.53
CA TYR A 31 1.73 4.06 5.50
C TYR A 31 0.23 4.07 5.20
N VAL A 32 -0.27 5.08 4.49
CA VAL A 32 -1.68 5.18 4.11
C VAL A 32 -2.00 4.36 2.85
N CYS A 33 -1.00 4.11 2.01
CA CYS A 33 -1.18 3.45 0.72
C CYS A 33 -1.97 2.12 0.78
N PRO A 34 -1.79 1.22 1.76
CA PRO A 34 -2.59 0.00 1.86
C PRO A 34 -4.10 0.29 1.89
N PHE A 35 -4.51 1.29 2.67
CA PHE A 35 -5.92 1.69 2.79
C PHE A 35 -6.43 2.30 1.48
N MET A 36 -5.63 3.12 0.80
CA MET A 36 -5.99 3.66 -0.52
C MET A 36 -6.22 2.56 -1.56
N TYR A 37 -5.31 1.58 -1.61
CA TYR A 37 -5.47 0.45 -2.53
C TYR A 37 -6.72 -0.37 -2.19
N LEU A 38 -6.96 -0.61 -0.90
CA LEU A 38 -8.13 -1.35 -0.45
C LEU A 38 -9.43 -0.61 -0.79
N ASN A 39 -9.47 0.72 -0.64
CA ASN A 39 -10.61 1.55 -1.08
C ASN A 39 -10.86 1.42 -2.57
N MET A 40 -9.81 1.51 -3.39
CA MET A 40 -9.94 1.39 -4.84
C MET A 40 -10.50 0.03 -5.26
N VAL A 41 -10.01 -1.06 -4.65
CA VAL A 41 -10.44 -2.42 -4.95
C VAL A 41 -11.89 -2.64 -4.52
N ILE A 42 -12.25 -2.27 -3.29
CA ILE A 42 -13.61 -2.48 -2.79
C ILE A 42 -14.63 -1.62 -3.52
N SER A 43 -14.30 -0.36 -3.82
CA SER A 43 -15.18 0.52 -4.61
C SER A 43 -15.44 -0.09 -5.99
N SER A 44 -14.41 -0.64 -6.63
CA SER A 44 -14.56 -1.35 -7.91
C SER A 44 -15.45 -2.60 -7.78
N MET A 45 -15.32 -3.37 -6.70
CA MET A 45 -16.18 -4.53 -6.43
C MET A 45 -17.64 -4.13 -6.21
N LEU A 46 -17.89 -3.12 -5.38
CA LEU A 46 -19.24 -2.58 -5.15
C LEU A 46 -19.86 -2.08 -6.45
N ASN A 47 -19.10 -1.35 -7.27
CA ASN A 47 -19.57 -0.87 -8.56
C ASN A 47 -19.91 -2.00 -9.53
N ALA A 48 -19.14 -3.11 -9.50
CA ALA A 48 -19.41 -4.31 -10.29
C ALA A 48 -20.65 -5.09 -9.80
N LEU A 49 -20.96 -5.02 -8.51
CA LEU A 49 -22.16 -5.61 -7.89
C LEU A 49 -23.42 -4.74 -8.05
N GLY A 50 -23.34 -3.62 -8.78
CA GLY A 50 -24.47 -2.70 -8.98
C GLY A 50 -24.66 -1.67 -7.87
N GLU A 51 -23.73 -1.59 -6.91
CA GLU A 51 -23.81 -0.74 -5.71
C GLU A 51 -23.11 0.61 -5.88
N GLN A 52 -23.21 1.18 -7.09
CA GLN A 52 -22.54 2.42 -7.49
C GLN A 52 -23.05 3.64 -6.71
N VAL A 53 -24.34 3.67 -6.37
CA VAL A 53 -24.96 4.77 -5.60
C VAL A 53 -24.41 4.79 -4.18
N SER A 54 -24.23 3.62 -3.55
CA SER A 54 -23.63 3.51 -2.22
C SER A 54 -22.18 4.02 -2.24
N SER A 55 -21.39 3.60 -3.24
CA SER A 55 -20.02 4.11 -3.42
C SER A 55 -19.98 5.62 -3.61
N PHE A 56 -20.94 6.19 -4.34
CA PHE A 56 -21.04 7.62 -4.56
C PHE A 56 -21.33 8.39 -3.26
N VAL A 57 -22.28 7.91 -2.44
CA VAL A 57 -22.60 8.53 -1.14
C VAL A 57 -21.38 8.53 -0.22
N VAL A 58 -20.65 7.41 -0.14
CA VAL A 58 -19.43 7.31 0.66
C VAL A 58 -18.36 8.29 0.18
N ASN A 59 -18.15 8.41 -1.14
CA ASN A 59 -17.21 9.37 -1.72
C ASN A 59 -17.59 10.84 -1.46
N ILE A 60 -18.89 11.16 -1.47
CA ILE A 60 -19.38 12.50 -1.08
C ILE A 60 -19.02 12.78 0.38
N ILE A 61 -19.34 11.86 1.29
CA ILE A 61 -19.04 12.01 2.72
C ILE A 61 -17.53 12.20 2.92
N GLU A 62 -16.70 11.39 2.26
CA GLU A 62 -15.24 11.53 2.32
C GLU A 62 -14.79 12.91 1.84
N SER A 63 -15.30 13.36 0.70
CA SER A 63 -14.91 14.64 0.10
C SER A 63 -15.32 15.83 0.95
N VAL A 64 -16.55 15.82 1.48
CA VAL A 64 -17.05 16.87 2.39
C VAL A 64 -16.20 16.92 3.66
N LEU A 65 -15.92 15.77 4.28
CA LEU A 65 -15.10 15.67 5.48
C LEU A 65 -13.67 16.17 5.21
N LYS A 66 -13.08 15.80 4.07
CA LYS A 66 -11.74 16.24 3.67
C LYS A 66 -11.67 17.75 3.44
N ILE A 67 -12.65 18.33 2.73
CA ILE A 67 -12.75 19.78 2.51
C ILE A 67 -12.89 20.51 3.85
N PHE A 68 -13.75 20.01 4.75
CA PHE A 68 -13.94 20.59 6.08
C PHE A 68 -12.63 20.61 6.87
N ILE A 69 -11.92 19.48 6.94
CA ILE A 69 -10.64 19.43 7.66
C ILE A 69 -9.60 20.35 7.02
N ILE A 70 -9.50 20.37 5.68
CA ILE A 70 -8.56 21.23 4.98
C ILE A 70 -8.86 22.70 5.28
N TYR A 71 -10.11 23.13 5.17
CA TYR A 71 -10.48 24.52 5.40
C TYR A 71 -10.22 24.99 6.84
N VAL A 72 -10.50 24.15 7.84
CA VAL A 72 -10.40 24.53 9.25
C VAL A 72 -9.00 24.30 9.83
N PHE A 73 -8.36 23.17 9.56
CA PHE A 73 -7.14 22.74 10.25
C PHE A 73 -5.85 23.04 9.49
N VAL A 74 -5.86 23.01 8.15
CA VAL A 74 -4.65 23.34 7.36
C VAL A 74 -4.15 24.78 7.58
N PRO A 75 -4.98 25.84 7.72
CA PRO A 75 -4.43 27.18 7.97
C PRO A 75 -3.69 27.30 9.31
N VAL A 76 -4.03 26.47 10.32
CA VAL A 76 -3.41 26.52 11.65
C VAL A 76 -2.22 25.57 11.77
N TYR A 77 -2.36 24.34 11.28
CA TYR A 77 -1.38 23.26 11.46
C TYR A 77 -0.58 22.92 10.18
N GLY A 78 -0.84 23.62 9.08
CA GLY A 78 -0.15 23.45 7.80
C GLY A 78 -0.26 22.03 7.22
N PHE A 79 0.86 21.53 6.71
CA PHE A 79 0.94 20.23 6.05
C PHE A 79 0.59 19.05 6.97
N ASN A 80 0.83 19.16 8.27
CA ASN A 80 0.51 18.09 9.21
C ASN A 80 -1.01 17.87 9.32
N ALA A 81 -1.82 18.93 9.26
CA ALA A 81 -3.27 18.79 9.19
C ALA A 81 -3.73 18.18 7.87
N TYR A 82 -3.06 18.46 6.76
CA TYR A 82 -3.36 17.80 5.49
C TYR A 82 -3.09 16.29 5.57
N LEU A 83 -1.93 15.89 6.12
CA LEU A 83 -1.64 14.47 6.34
C LEU A 83 -2.69 13.83 7.27
N PHE A 84 -3.02 14.49 8.38
CA PHE A 84 -4.04 14.00 9.30
C PHE A 84 -5.41 13.80 8.60
N ALA A 85 -5.84 14.79 7.82
CA ALA A 85 -7.05 14.71 7.01
C ALA A 85 -7.02 13.48 6.11
N LEU A 86 -5.92 13.31 5.36
CA LEU A 86 -5.71 12.21 4.44
C LEU A 86 -5.77 10.85 5.14
N PHE A 87 -5.11 10.69 6.30
CA PHE A 87 -5.19 9.45 7.08
C PHE A 87 -6.61 9.16 7.56
N ILE A 88 -7.26 10.12 8.23
CA ILE A 88 -8.59 9.94 8.80
C ILE A 88 -9.63 9.66 7.72
N THR A 89 -9.66 10.45 6.64
CA THR A 89 -10.64 10.26 5.56
C THR A 89 -10.47 8.91 4.88
N THR A 90 -9.21 8.49 4.66
CA THR A 90 -8.93 7.23 3.95
C THR A 90 -9.32 6.03 4.81
N ILE A 91 -8.97 6.03 6.10
CA ILE A 91 -9.32 4.95 7.04
C ILE A 91 -10.84 4.86 7.23
N LEU A 92 -11.52 5.99 7.44
CA LEU A 92 -12.97 6.03 7.57
C LEU A 92 -13.64 5.49 6.29
N ASN A 93 -13.18 5.92 5.13
CA ASN A 93 -13.69 5.43 3.84
C ASN A 93 -13.49 3.90 3.70
N THR A 94 -12.32 3.39 4.09
CA THR A 94 -12.04 1.95 4.10
C THR A 94 -13.03 1.17 4.95
N ILE A 95 -13.32 1.65 6.15
CA ILE A 95 -14.26 0.99 7.07
C ILE A 95 -15.66 0.97 6.47
N LEU A 96 -16.14 2.11 5.93
CA LEU A 96 -17.46 2.19 5.30
C LEU A 96 -17.58 1.28 4.09
N TYR A 97 -16.56 1.24 3.24
CA TYR A 97 -16.51 0.35 2.08
C TYR A 97 -16.50 -1.12 2.46
N LEU A 98 -15.65 -1.52 3.42
CA LEU A 98 -15.63 -2.89 3.93
C LEU A 98 -16.97 -3.31 4.52
N PHE A 99 -17.57 -2.44 5.33
CA PHE A 99 -18.87 -2.71 5.95
C PHE A 99 -19.97 -2.91 4.91
N ARG A 100 -20.05 -2.02 3.91
CA ARG A 100 -21.04 -2.16 2.82
C ARG A 100 -20.80 -3.44 2.03
N LEU A 101 -19.54 -3.73 1.67
CA LEU A 101 -19.19 -4.94 0.94
C LEU A 101 -19.64 -6.19 1.70
N LEU A 102 -19.35 -6.26 3.00
CA LEU A 102 -19.72 -7.41 3.84
C LEU A 102 -21.22 -7.65 3.92
N GLN A 103 -22.00 -6.58 3.96
CA GLN A 103 -23.45 -6.66 4.02
C GLN A 103 -24.05 -7.28 2.74
N ILE A 104 -23.39 -7.10 1.59
CA ILE A 104 -23.90 -7.53 0.28
C ILE A 104 -23.29 -8.87 -0.15
N SER A 105 -22.00 -9.08 0.09
CA SER A 105 -21.25 -10.16 -0.55
C SER A 105 -21.26 -11.48 0.22
N SER A 106 -21.75 -11.52 1.47
CA SER A 106 -21.71 -12.71 2.34
C SER A 106 -20.30 -13.34 2.45
N ILE A 107 -19.24 -12.57 2.22
CA ILE A 107 -17.86 -13.05 2.23
C ILE A 107 -17.41 -13.26 3.68
N VAL A 108 -16.88 -14.44 3.97
CA VAL A 108 -16.18 -14.73 5.23
C VAL A 108 -14.74 -14.22 5.12
N PHE A 109 -14.37 -13.23 5.93
CA PHE A 109 -13.04 -12.65 5.92
C PHE A 109 -12.03 -13.48 6.73
N ASP A 110 -11.14 -14.20 6.05
CA ASP A 110 -9.96 -14.82 6.67
C ASP A 110 -8.80 -13.82 6.79
N ILE A 111 -8.95 -12.86 7.71
CA ILE A 111 -8.00 -11.76 7.96
C ILE A 111 -6.59 -12.26 8.31
N SER A 112 -6.50 -13.33 9.09
CA SER A 112 -5.21 -13.82 9.61
C SER A 112 -4.28 -14.29 8.49
N ASP A 113 -4.79 -15.08 7.55
CA ASP A 113 -3.95 -15.66 6.51
C ASP A 113 -3.67 -14.69 5.35
N TRP A 114 -4.62 -13.79 5.06
CA TRP A 114 -4.52 -12.90 3.90
C TRP A 114 -3.75 -11.61 4.19
N ILE A 115 -3.71 -11.16 5.44
CA ILE A 115 -3.04 -9.89 5.81
C ILE A 115 -1.74 -10.16 6.56
N PHE A 116 -1.73 -11.09 7.52
CA PHE A 116 -0.56 -11.26 8.38
C PHE A 116 0.66 -11.84 7.63
N LYS A 117 0.45 -12.88 6.83
CA LYS A 117 1.52 -13.54 6.05
C LYS A 117 2.24 -12.59 5.09
N PRO A 118 1.56 -11.83 4.20
CA PRO A 118 2.24 -10.91 3.30
C PRO A 118 2.89 -9.74 4.04
N LEU A 119 2.34 -9.31 5.17
CA LEU A 119 2.93 -8.24 5.98
C LEU A 119 4.25 -8.68 6.62
N VAL A 120 4.31 -9.89 7.20
CA VAL A 120 5.55 -10.46 7.73
C VAL A 120 6.60 -10.64 6.62
N ALA A 121 6.20 -11.18 5.46
CA ALA A 121 7.09 -11.31 4.31
C ALA A 121 7.63 -9.96 3.83
N ALA A 122 6.80 -8.91 3.80
CA ALA A 122 7.21 -7.55 3.44
C ALA A 122 8.23 -6.95 4.41
N VAL A 123 8.04 -7.15 5.72
CA VAL A 123 8.98 -6.64 6.75
C VAL A 123 10.34 -7.33 6.64
N ILE A 124 10.36 -8.66 6.49
CA ILE A 124 11.60 -9.43 6.35
C ILE A 124 12.35 -9.01 5.07
N ALA A 125 11.64 -8.91 3.94
CA ALA A 125 12.23 -8.47 2.68
C ALA A 125 12.77 -7.02 2.76
N GLY A 126 12.05 -6.12 3.45
CA GLY A 126 12.49 -4.75 3.68
C GLY A 126 13.78 -4.65 4.49
N ILE A 127 13.89 -5.40 5.59
CA ILE A 127 15.10 -5.44 6.43
C ILE A 127 16.29 -6.00 5.64
N LEU A 128 16.09 -7.12 4.94
CA LEU A 128 17.16 -7.81 4.22
C LEU A 128 17.64 -7.00 3.00
N SER A 129 16.72 -6.35 2.28
CA SER A 129 17.09 -5.44 1.20
C SER A 129 17.84 -4.21 1.68
N ARG A 130 17.50 -3.66 2.86
CA ARG A 130 18.23 -2.53 3.46
C ARG A 130 19.65 -2.92 3.86
N TYR A 131 19.84 -4.14 4.37
CA TYR A 131 21.17 -4.69 4.62
C TYR A 131 21.99 -4.82 3.32
N SER A 132 21.37 -5.33 2.25
CA SER A 132 22.03 -5.42 0.94
C SER A 132 22.45 -4.04 0.39
N TYR A 133 21.62 -3.02 0.58
CA TYR A 133 21.93 -1.66 0.16
C TYR A 133 23.17 -1.10 0.87
N PHE A 134 23.31 -1.34 2.18
CA PHE A 134 24.47 -0.89 2.94
C PHE A 134 25.78 -1.47 2.38
N LEU A 135 25.77 -2.76 2.02
CA LEU A 135 26.91 -3.42 1.39
C LEU A 135 27.23 -2.86 -0.02
N PHE A 136 26.19 -2.60 -0.82
CA PHE A 136 26.39 -2.09 -2.19
C PHE A 136 26.82 -0.62 -2.26
N VAL A 137 26.44 0.22 -1.29
CA VAL A 137 26.85 1.63 -1.22
C VAL A 137 28.36 1.78 -1.03
N GLN A 138 29.02 0.85 -0.33
CA GLN A 138 30.47 0.91 -0.15
C GLN A 138 31.26 0.64 -1.44
N ASN A 139 30.67 -0.08 -2.39
CA ASN A 139 31.40 -0.61 -3.56
C ASN A 139 31.00 0.05 -4.89
N SER A 140 29.90 0.82 -4.94
CA SER A 140 29.30 1.27 -6.22
C SER A 140 28.70 2.68 -6.17
N ARG A 141 28.37 3.24 -7.34
CA ARG A 141 27.68 4.54 -7.44
C ARG A 141 26.29 4.46 -6.78
N HIS A 142 25.91 5.51 -6.04
CA HIS A 142 24.68 5.56 -5.23
C HIS A 142 23.39 5.15 -5.97
N ILE A 143 23.23 5.53 -7.24
CA ILE A 143 22.02 5.19 -8.04
C ILE A 143 21.97 3.70 -8.38
N ILE A 144 23.10 3.09 -8.73
CA ILE A 144 23.16 1.68 -9.13
C ILE A 144 22.86 0.78 -7.92
N SER A 145 23.38 1.15 -6.75
CA SER A 145 23.06 0.49 -5.47
C SER A 145 21.57 0.56 -5.12
N LEU A 146 20.89 1.66 -5.47
CA LEU A 146 19.44 1.78 -5.23
C LEU A 146 18.62 0.87 -6.14
N ILE A 147 18.95 0.84 -7.42
CA ILE A 147 18.22 -0.01 -8.37
C ILE A 147 18.42 -1.49 -8.00
N SER A 148 19.65 -1.90 -7.66
CA SER A 148 19.92 -3.28 -7.26
C SER A 148 19.19 -3.68 -5.98
N SER A 149 19.16 -2.81 -4.97
CA SER A 149 18.45 -3.08 -3.71
C SER A 149 16.91 -3.12 -3.86
N ILE A 150 16.32 -2.31 -4.75
CA ILE A 150 14.89 -2.39 -5.08
C ILE A 150 14.58 -3.71 -5.81
N CYS A 151 15.42 -4.13 -6.76
CA CYS A 151 15.27 -5.43 -7.43
C CYS A 151 15.38 -6.60 -6.44
N ILE A 152 16.34 -6.54 -5.51
CA ILE A 152 16.51 -7.55 -4.46
C ILE A 152 15.29 -7.57 -3.54
N LEU A 153 14.76 -6.41 -3.13
CA LEU A 153 13.53 -6.32 -2.33
C LEU A 153 12.38 -7.01 -3.05
N PHE A 154 12.19 -6.74 -4.35
CA PHE A 154 11.14 -7.35 -5.15
C PHE A 154 11.27 -8.89 -5.19
N LEU A 155 12.46 -9.40 -5.46
CA LEU A 155 12.74 -10.85 -5.50
C LEU A 155 12.51 -11.50 -4.14
N LEU A 156 13.02 -10.90 -3.06
CA LEU A 156 12.84 -11.41 -1.69
C LEU A 156 11.38 -11.41 -1.26
N TYR A 157 10.63 -10.37 -1.64
CA TYR A 157 9.20 -10.31 -1.35
C TYR A 157 8.43 -11.43 -2.07
N LEU A 158 8.71 -11.67 -3.35
CA LEU A 158 8.13 -12.79 -4.10
C LEU A 158 8.50 -14.15 -3.48
N MET A 159 9.78 -14.33 -3.13
CA MET A 159 10.26 -15.57 -2.51
C MET A 159 9.58 -15.81 -1.14
N GLY A 160 9.42 -14.76 -0.34
CA GLY A 160 8.69 -14.78 0.92
C GLY A 160 7.22 -15.16 0.72
N LEU A 161 6.53 -14.58 -0.26
CA LEU A 161 5.13 -14.91 -0.55
C LEU A 161 4.93 -16.39 -0.91
N ILE A 162 5.86 -16.98 -1.67
CA ILE A 162 5.84 -18.40 -2.02
C ILE A 162 6.14 -19.26 -0.79
N ALA A 163 7.15 -18.91 0.00
CA ALA A 163 7.56 -19.66 1.19
C ALA A 163 6.47 -19.71 2.27
N PHE A 164 5.76 -18.60 2.49
CA PHE A 164 4.66 -18.53 3.47
C PHE A 164 3.37 -19.23 2.98
N LYS A 165 3.37 -19.88 1.80
CA LYS A 165 2.18 -20.49 1.15
C LYS A 165 1.00 -19.52 1.01
N SER A 166 1.24 -18.21 1.04
CA SER A 166 0.22 -17.20 0.79
C SER A 166 -0.24 -17.23 -0.68
N VAL A 167 0.65 -17.67 -1.58
CA VAL A 167 0.33 -18.07 -2.95
C VAL A 167 0.49 -19.58 -3.03
N ARG A 168 -0.62 -20.32 -3.13
CA ARG A 168 -0.56 -21.77 -3.38
C ARG A 168 -0.09 -22.00 -4.81
N LEU A 169 1.06 -22.68 -4.97
CA LEU A 169 1.56 -23.12 -6.28
C LEU A 169 0.56 -24.02 -7.02
N GLU A 170 -0.31 -24.72 -6.29
CA GLU A 170 -1.43 -25.50 -6.83
C GLU A 170 -2.41 -24.62 -7.63
N SER A 171 -2.71 -23.40 -7.17
CA SER A 171 -3.60 -22.45 -7.85
C SER A 171 -3.06 -22.00 -9.21
N ILE A 172 -1.74 -21.93 -9.36
CA ILE A 172 -1.09 -21.56 -10.65
C ILE A 172 -1.20 -22.71 -11.65
N ASN A 173 -1.10 -23.95 -11.18
CA ASN A 173 -1.21 -25.14 -12.04
C ASN A 173 -2.66 -25.38 -12.50
N ASP A 174 -3.65 -25.07 -11.65
CA ASP A 174 -5.07 -25.07 -12.02
C ASP A 174 -5.40 -23.97 -13.04
N LEU A 175 -4.83 -22.77 -12.88
CA LEU A 175 -5.00 -21.65 -13.83
C LEU A 175 -4.41 -22.00 -15.20
N LYS A 176 -3.25 -22.67 -15.24
CA LYS A 176 -2.66 -23.19 -16.47
C LYS A 176 -3.56 -24.24 -17.14
N LYS A 177 -4.28 -25.04 -16.37
CA LYS A 177 -5.28 -26.01 -16.87
C LYS A 177 -6.53 -25.37 -17.47
N TYR A 178 -6.97 -24.22 -16.95
CA TYR A 178 -8.12 -23.47 -17.48
C TYR A 178 -7.80 -22.62 -18.70
N VAL A 179 -6.57 -22.09 -18.80
CA VAL A 179 -6.13 -21.25 -19.94
C VAL A 179 -5.75 -22.10 -21.17
N LEU A 180 -5.34 -23.36 -20.97
CA LEU A 180 -5.01 -24.31 -22.05
C LEU A 180 -6.21 -25.13 -22.57
N LYS A 181 -7.43 -24.78 -22.17
CA LYS A 181 -8.67 -25.43 -22.62
C LYS A 181 -9.51 -24.44 -23.41
#